data_AF-A0AA95JB41-F1
#
_entry.id   AF-A0AA95JB41-F1
#
_cell.length_a   1.000
_cell.length_b   1.000
_cell.length_c   1.000
_cell.angle_alpha   90.00
_cell.angle_beta   90.00
_cell.angle_gamma   90.00
#
_symmetry.space_group_name_H-M   'P 1'
#
loop_
_entity.id
_entity.type
_entity.pdbx_description
1 polymer ?
#
loop_
_entity_poly.entity_id
_entity_poly.type
_entity_poly.pdbx_seq_one_letter_code
_entity_poly.pdbx_strand_id
1 'polypeptide(L)'
;MARLKTILQRAREAIRPVGDNLTLDIPKRVDCGVDGRFSVLIIKIDHLGDFVTAIPALQRLRSAWKNADITLLCTDSLVEFVQTLQVVDRVLGVASSPSLVDEPDVIALRQVPYDVAIDLRHDGDTRHLLTAFRARFLVGYASKHPGPQLDIALPELEKSARRRGRRGINNRARLSLLVEAAIQSIQVADVRPDRQSRTEQRQKDGRTEGR
;
A
#
# COMPACT_ATOMS: atom_id res chain seq x y z
N MET A 1 0.36 -12.66 -22.62
CA MET A 1 -0.71 -11.64 -22.52
C MET A 1 -2.14 -12.19 -22.54
N ALA A 2 -2.45 -13.26 -23.31
CA ALA A 2 -3.82 -13.80 -23.40
C ALA A 2 -4.39 -14.32 -22.07
N ARG A 3 -3.58 -15.00 -21.25
CA ARG A 3 -3.98 -15.58 -19.95
C ARG A 3 -4.44 -14.53 -18.92
N LEU A 4 -3.85 -13.33 -18.95
CA LEU A 4 -4.15 -12.24 -18.02
C LEU A 4 -5.47 -11.54 -18.37
N LYS A 5 -5.74 -11.34 -19.67
CA LYS A 5 -7.04 -10.87 -20.15
C LYS A 5 -8.15 -11.82 -19.70
N THR A 6 -7.92 -13.13 -19.75
CA THR A 6 -8.89 -14.13 -19.30
C THR A 6 -9.15 -14.09 -17.79
N ILE A 7 -8.12 -13.85 -16.96
CA ILE A 7 -8.29 -13.74 -15.50
C ILE A 7 -9.04 -12.45 -15.14
N LEU A 8 -8.70 -11.32 -15.74
CA LEU A 8 -9.39 -10.04 -15.52
C LEU A 8 -10.83 -10.06 -16.06
N GLN A 9 -11.06 -10.73 -17.19
CA GLN A 9 -12.39 -10.94 -17.75
C GLN A 9 -13.26 -11.80 -16.82
N ARG A 10 -12.71 -12.90 -16.29
CA ARG A 10 -13.40 -13.75 -15.31
C ARG A 10 -13.65 -13.05 -13.98
N ALA A 11 -12.73 -12.18 -13.54
CA ALA A 11 -12.94 -11.33 -12.38
C ALA A 11 -14.09 -10.34 -12.62
N ARG A 12 -14.12 -9.67 -13.78
CA ARG A 12 -15.21 -8.77 -14.19
C ARG A 12 -16.56 -9.48 -14.30
N GLU A 13 -16.59 -10.68 -14.89
CA GLU A 13 -17.80 -11.51 -15.03
C GLU A 13 -18.30 -12.04 -13.67
N ALA A 14 -17.38 -12.36 -12.76
CA ALA A 14 -17.74 -12.72 -11.39
C ALA A 14 -18.23 -11.53 -10.54
N ILE A 15 -18.19 -10.30 -11.07
CA ILE A 15 -18.42 -9.06 -10.32
C ILE A 15 -19.72 -8.32 -10.73
N ARG A 16 -20.37 -8.62 -11.85
CA ARG A 16 -21.69 -8.00 -12.18
C ARG A 16 -22.88 -8.89 -11.79
N PRO A 17 -23.95 -8.38 -11.13
CA PRO A 17 -24.11 -7.13 -10.39
C PRO A 17 -24.11 -7.39 -8.88
N VAL A 18 -23.01 -7.05 -8.21
CA VAL A 18 -23.13 -6.52 -6.84
C VAL A 18 -23.45 -5.05 -7.05
N GLY A 19 -24.59 -4.58 -6.53
CA GLY A 19 -25.03 -3.19 -6.66
C GLY A 19 -23.86 -2.22 -6.46
N ASP A 20 -23.78 -1.27 -7.39
CA ASP A 20 -22.95 -0.07 -7.43
C ASP A 20 -21.95 0.05 -6.27
N ASN A 21 -20.66 -0.21 -6.56
CA ASN A 21 -19.46 0.35 -5.91
C ASN A 21 -18.23 -0.58 -6.01
N LEU A 22 -17.99 -1.20 -7.19
CA LEU A 22 -16.67 -1.72 -7.50
C LEU A 22 -15.98 -0.76 -8.47
N THR A 23 -15.44 0.32 -7.91
CA THR A 23 -14.63 1.27 -8.65
C THR A 23 -13.20 0.72 -8.73
N LEU A 24 -12.99 -0.23 -9.64
CA LEU A 24 -11.66 -0.47 -10.22
C LEU A 24 -11.45 0.61 -11.27
N ASP A 25 -11.14 1.83 -10.82
CA ASP A 25 -10.77 2.87 -11.77
C ASP A 25 -9.50 2.45 -12.52
N ILE A 26 -9.47 2.87 -13.78
CA ILE A 26 -8.44 2.68 -14.80
C ILE A 26 -7.03 2.89 -14.18
N PRO A 27 -5.97 2.16 -14.60
CA PRO A 27 -4.65 2.21 -13.96
C PRO A 27 -4.15 3.63 -13.71
N LYS A 28 -3.93 3.97 -12.44
CA LYS A 28 -3.42 5.28 -12.02
C LYS A 28 -1.89 5.26 -12.15
N ARG A 29 -1.38 5.73 -13.28
CA ARG A 29 0.07 5.90 -13.47
C ARG A 29 0.62 6.90 -12.46
N VAL A 30 1.71 6.52 -11.78
CA VAL A 30 2.43 7.40 -10.85
C VAL A 30 3.80 7.66 -11.46
N ASP A 31 3.91 8.79 -12.15
CA ASP A 31 5.16 9.27 -12.72
C ASP A 31 6.04 9.81 -11.59
N CYS A 32 6.61 8.89 -10.80
CA CYS A 32 7.51 9.10 -9.66
C CYS A 32 7.02 10.06 -8.53
N GLY A 33 7.53 9.82 -7.33
CA GLY A 33 7.11 10.54 -6.13
C GLY A 33 7.60 11.98 -6.04
N VAL A 34 7.11 12.70 -5.03
CA VAL A 34 7.28 14.14 -4.82
C VAL A 34 8.77 14.58 -4.80
N ASP A 35 9.68 13.68 -4.44
CA ASP A 35 11.13 13.92 -4.33
C ASP A 35 11.99 12.93 -5.15
N GLY A 36 11.40 12.27 -6.16
CA GLY A 36 12.10 11.26 -6.97
C GLY A 36 12.23 9.88 -6.30
N ARG A 37 11.69 9.71 -5.08
CA ARG A 37 11.49 8.42 -4.42
C ARG A 37 10.01 8.15 -4.20
N PHE A 38 9.61 6.89 -4.38
CA PHE A 38 8.23 6.47 -4.21
C PHE A 38 7.96 6.17 -2.73
N SER A 39 7.05 6.90 -2.09
CA SER A 39 6.78 6.75 -0.65
C SER A 39 5.43 6.09 -0.38
N VAL A 40 5.42 5.11 0.54
CA VAL A 40 4.25 4.28 0.83
C VAL A 40 3.97 4.27 2.33
N LEU A 41 2.74 4.59 2.71
CA LEU A 41 2.21 4.34 4.05
C LEU A 41 1.35 3.08 4.03
N ILE A 42 1.59 2.17 4.98
CA ILE A 42 0.76 0.99 5.19
C ILE A 42 0.14 1.10 6.59
N ILE A 43 -1.16 0.87 6.69
CA ILE A 43 -1.89 0.78 7.97
C ILE A 43 -2.28 -0.68 8.19
N LYS A 44 -1.81 -1.25 9.30
CA LYS A 44 -2.19 -2.59 9.76
C LYS A 44 -2.16 -2.62 11.29
N ILE A 45 -3.20 -2.05 11.88
CA ILE A 45 -3.38 -1.99 13.34
C ILE A 45 -4.27 -3.15 13.74
N ASP A 46 -3.65 -4.21 14.26
CA ASP A 46 -4.32 -5.45 14.62
C ASP A 46 -3.60 -6.17 15.75
N HIS A 47 -4.22 -7.23 16.27
CA HIS A 47 -3.55 -8.19 17.13
C HIS A 47 -2.57 -9.06 16.33
N LEU A 48 -1.59 -9.67 17.02
CA LEU A 48 -0.53 -10.48 16.41
C LEU A 48 -1.06 -11.56 15.44
N GLY A 49 -2.11 -12.28 15.83
CA GLY A 49 -2.67 -13.37 15.01
C GLY A 49 -3.13 -12.90 13.63
N ASP A 50 -3.86 -11.79 13.56
CA ASP A 50 -4.29 -11.21 12.30
C ASP A 50 -3.16 -10.48 11.58
N PHE A 51 -2.20 -9.91 12.31
CA PHE A 51 -1.01 -9.30 11.71
C PHE A 51 -0.18 -10.31 10.93
N VAL A 52 0.07 -11.50 11.50
CA VAL A 52 0.83 -12.57 10.85
C VAL A 52 0.28 -12.94 9.48
N THR A 53 -1.05 -12.87 9.29
CA THR A 53 -1.68 -13.15 7.99
C THR A 53 -1.33 -12.14 6.89
N ALA A 54 -0.89 -10.93 7.26
CA ALA A 54 -0.49 -9.88 6.34
C ALA A 54 1.00 -9.89 5.98
N ILE A 55 1.84 -10.67 6.67
CA ILE A 55 3.28 -10.74 6.37
C ILE A 55 3.55 -11.07 4.89
N PRO A 56 2.88 -12.06 4.25
CA PRO A 56 3.09 -12.32 2.82
C PRO A 56 2.70 -11.14 1.93
N ALA A 57 1.71 -10.34 2.32
CA ALA A 57 1.28 -9.16 1.58
C ALA A 57 2.31 -8.03 1.71
N LEU A 58 2.88 -7.82 2.91
CA LEU A 58 3.98 -6.87 3.14
C LEU A 58 5.23 -7.26 2.33
N GLN A 59 5.64 -8.53 2.36
CA GLN A 59 6.75 -9.05 1.55
C GLN A 59 6.51 -8.84 0.06
N ARG A 60 5.27 -9.03 -0.40
CA ARG A 60 4.88 -8.84 -1.80
C ARG A 60 4.98 -7.38 -2.23
N LEU A 61 4.53 -6.44 -1.39
CA LEU A 61 4.64 -4.99 -1.63
C LEU A 61 6.13 -4.57 -1.69
N ARG A 62 6.94 -4.98 -0.71
CA ARG A 62 8.39 -4.71 -0.70
C ARG A 62 9.07 -5.21 -1.96
N SER A 63 8.72 -6.42 -2.40
CA SER A 63 9.29 -7.04 -3.61
C SER A 63 8.87 -6.34 -4.90
N ALA A 64 7.63 -5.85 -4.98
CA ALA A 64 7.13 -5.08 -6.13
C ALA A 64 7.78 -3.70 -6.22
N TRP A 65 7.94 -3.03 -5.08
CA TRP A 65 8.38 -1.65 -5.03
C TRP A 65 9.72 -1.52 -4.34
N LYS A 66 10.77 -2.23 -4.79
CA LYS A 66 12.04 -2.40 -4.06
C LYS A 66 12.73 -1.13 -3.57
N ASN A 67 12.58 -0.02 -4.29
CA ASN A 67 13.23 1.25 -3.98
C ASN A 67 12.30 2.25 -3.26
N ALA A 68 11.13 1.80 -2.84
CA ALA A 68 10.17 2.63 -2.13
C ALA A 68 10.57 2.84 -0.66
N ASP A 69 10.26 4.00 -0.12
CA ASP A 69 10.32 4.24 1.32
C ASP A 69 8.97 3.80 1.92
N ILE A 70 8.96 2.66 2.60
CA ILE A 70 7.75 2.04 3.17
C ILE A 70 7.70 2.28 4.68
N THR A 71 6.68 3.01 5.12
CA THR A 71 6.33 3.21 6.53
C THR A 71 5.15 2.31 6.89
N LEU A 72 5.25 1.55 7.98
CA LEU A 72 4.14 0.78 8.55
C LEU A 72 3.64 1.42 9.84
N LEU A 73 2.33 1.67 9.92
CA LEU A 73 1.61 1.95 11.14
C LEU A 73 0.97 0.66 11.68
N CYS A 74 1.38 0.23 12.86
CA CYS A 74 0.86 -0.98 13.52
C CYS A 74 0.63 -0.76 15.02
N THR A 75 0.11 -1.76 15.72
CA THR A 75 -0.02 -1.73 17.18
C THR A 75 1.37 -1.68 17.84
N ASP A 76 1.54 -0.89 18.91
CA ASP A 76 2.82 -0.71 19.63
C ASP A 76 3.53 -2.02 19.97
N SER A 77 2.78 -3.00 20.47
CA SER A 77 3.31 -4.30 20.88
C SER A 77 3.88 -5.13 19.74
N LEU A 78 3.70 -4.72 18.48
CA LEU A 78 4.22 -5.41 17.30
C LEU A 78 5.48 -4.76 16.72
N VAL A 79 5.89 -3.58 17.18
CA VAL A 79 6.98 -2.80 16.54
C VAL A 79 8.27 -3.61 16.43
N GLU A 80 8.76 -4.17 17.53
CA GLU A 80 10.00 -4.96 17.56
C GLU A 80 9.88 -6.18 16.64
N PHE A 81 8.75 -6.89 16.70
CA PHE A 81 8.49 -8.05 15.83
C PHE A 81 8.54 -7.66 14.35
N VAL A 82 7.89 -6.56 13.95
CA VAL A 82 7.89 -6.10 12.55
C VAL A 82 9.29 -5.71 12.09
N GLN A 83 10.08 -5.05 12.95
CA GLN A 83 11.45 -4.67 12.61
C GLN A 83 12.31 -5.89 12.24
N THR A 84 12.09 -7.05 12.89
CA THR A 84 12.80 -8.30 12.53
C THR A 84 12.46 -8.82 11.13
N LEU A 85 11.32 -8.45 10.56
CA LEU A 85 10.88 -8.93 9.24
C LEU A 85 11.65 -8.27 8.09
N GLN A 86 12.21 -7.07 8.31
CA GLN A 86 12.93 -6.29 7.29
C GLN A 86 12.13 -6.09 5.97
N VAL A 87 10.80 -5.99 6.07
CA VAL A 87 9.90 -5.80 4.92
C VAL A 87 9.45 -4.35 4.73
N VAL A 88 9.79 -3.47 5.67
CA VAL A 88 9.48 -2.03 5.66
C VAL A 88 10.69 -1.25 6.19
N ASP A 89 10.78 0.02 5.83
CA ASP A 89 11.91 0.90 6.17
C ASP A 89 11.69 1.61 7.51
N ARG A 90 10.44 1.89 7.87
CA ARG A 90 10.05 2.50 9.14
C ARG A 90 8.83 1.80 9.73
N VAL A 91 8.81 1.64 11.04
CA VAL A 91 7.70 1.09 11.80
C VAL A 91 7.32 2.10 12.86
N LEU A 92 6.03 2.43 12.92
CA LEU A 92 5.45 3.25 13.96
C LEU A 92 4.39 2.44 14.69
N GLY A 93 4.57 2.36 16.00
CA GLY A 93 3.57 1.82 16.90
C GLY A 93 2.53 2.87 17.22
N VAL A 94 1.29 2.44 17.40
CA VAL A 94 0.27 3.19 18.12
C VAL A 94 -0.46 2.30 19.11
N ALA A 95 -1.02 2.93 20.14
CA ALA A 95 -1.92 2.25 21.06
C ALA A 95 -3.12 1.66 20.28
N SER A 96 -3.68 0.56 20.77
CA SER A 96 -4.94 0.03 20.22
C SER A 96 -6.12 0.81 20.81
N SER A 97 -6.30 2.05 20.36
CA SER A 97 -7.32 2.99 20.86
C SER A 97 -8.26 3.45 19.72
N PRO A 98 -9.52 3.84 20.01
CA PRO A 98 -10.40 4.45 19.02
C PRO A 98 -9.95 5.85 18.56
N SER A 99 -9.08 6.54 19.32
CA SER A 99 -8.73 7.95 19.11
C SER A 99 -7.28 8.15 18.65
N LEU A 100 -6.84 7.38 17.65
CA LEU A 100 -5.45 7.41 17.17
C LEU A 100 -5.10 8.68 16.40
N VAL A 101 -6.11 9.44 16.01
CA VAL A 101 -5.95 10.68 15.25
C VAL A 101 -5.10 11.71 15.99
N ASP A 102 -5.15 11.74 17.32
CA ASP A 102 -4.44 12.75 18.10
C ASP A 102 -3.16 12.22 18.76
N GLU A 103 -2.76 10.99 18.43
CA GLU A 103 -1.50 10.43 18.88
C GLU A 103 -0.32 11.21 18.27
N PRO A 104 0.67 11.66 19.07
CA PRO A 104 1.79 12.49 18.59
C PRO A 104 2.51 11.89 17.38
N ASP A 105 2.68 10.58 17.41
CA ASP A 105 3.32 9.78 16.37
C ASP A 105 2.49 9.77 15.07
N VAL A 106 1.17 9.66 15.19
CA VAL A 106 0.27 9.80 14.05
C VAL A 106 0.33 11.23 13.50
N ILE A 107 0.28 12.25 14.36
CA ILE A 107 0.38 13.66 13.98
C ILE A 107 1.66 13.92 13.19
N ALA A 108 2.80 13.38 13.62
CA ALA A 108 4.06 13.50 12.91
C ALA A 108 3.99 12.90 11.49
N LEU A 109 3.39 11.71 11.34
CA LEU A 109 3.20 11.10 10.02
C LEU A 109 2.26 11.88 9.10
N ARG A 110 1.30 12.66 9.63
CA ARG A 110 0.38 13.48 8.80
C ARG A 110 1.11 14.55 7.98
N GLN A 111 2.24 15.03 8.50
CA GLN A 111 3.04 16.05 7.84
C GLN A 111 3.88 15.48 6.69
N VAL A 112 4.02 14.15 6.62
CA VAL A 112 4.77 13.46 5.57
C VAL A 112 3.84 13.20 4.37
N PRO A 113 4.18 13.69 3.16
CA PRO A 113 3.45 13.33 1.95
C PRO A 113 3.80 11.90 1.50
N TYR A 114 2.78 11.13 1.15
CA TYR A 114 2.90 9.79 0.59
C TYR A 114 2.39 9.75 -0.86
N ASP A 115 3.01 8.93 -1.70
CA ASP A 115 2.41 8.60 -2.99
C ASP A 115 1.20 7.70 -2.81
N VAL A 116 1.30 6.73 -1.90
CA VAL A 116 0.23 5.75 -1.66
C VAL A 116 0.06 5.51 -0.16
N ALA A 117 -1.19 5.53 0.30
CA ALA A 117 -1.57 4.99 1.61
C ALA A 117 -2.47 3.76 1.42
N ILE A 118 -2.12 2.65 2.08
CA ILE A 118 -2.81 1.37 1.97
C ILE A 118 -3.31 0.96 3.35
N ASP A 119 -4.63 0.92 3.52
CA ASP A 119 -5.25 0.28 4.69
C ASP A 119 -5.46 -1.21 4.41
N LEU A 120 -4.70 -2.06 5.10
CA LEU A 120 -4.78 -3.51 4.98
C LEU A 120 -5.88 -4.11 5.87
N ARG A 121 -6.51 -3.32 6.73
CA ARG A 121 -7.60 -3.78 7.57
C ARG A 121 -8.88 -3.85 6.76
N HIS A 122 -9.55 -5.00 6.83
CA HIS A 122 -10.81 -5.22 6.12
C HIS A 122 -12.02 -4.69 6.89
N ASP A 123 -11.91 -4.69 8.22
CA ASP A 123 -12.82 -3.98 9.11
C ASP A 123 -12.52 -2.48 8.98
N GLY A 124 -13.56 -1.67 8.82
CA GLY A 124 -13.40 -0.25 8.46
C GLY A 124 -13.15 0.70 9.62
N ASP A 125 -12.87 0.21 10.81
CA ASP A 125 -12.63 1.06 11.98
C ASP A 125 -11.32 1.86 11.90
N THR A 126 -10.33 1.42 11.12
CA THR A 126 -9.10 2.20 10.83
C THR A 126 -9.25 3.13 9.63
N ARG A 127 -10.37 3.07 8.91
CA ARG A 127 -10.57 3.76 7.63
C ARG A 127 -10.46 5.28 7.74
N HIS A 128 -10.94 5.82 8.85
CA HIS A 128 -10.90 7.25 9.13
C HIS A 128 -9.47 7.79 9.25
N LEU A 129 -8.48 6.93 9.54
CA LEU A 129 -7.07 7.33 9.61
C LEU A 129 -6.54 7.76 8.25
N LEU A 130 -7.04 7.19 7.15
CA LEU A 130 -6.65 7.62 5.80
C LEU A 130 -7.00 9.09 5.53
N THR A 131 -8.02 9.65 6.16
CA THR A 131 -8.35 11.10 6.06
C THR A 131 -7.22 11.97 6.63
N ALA A 132 -6.47 11.41 7.57
CA ALA A 132 -5.49 12.15 8.34
C ALA A 132 -4.14 12.29 7.62
N PHE A 133 -3.85 11.42 6.67
CA PHE A 133 -2.57 11.38 5.96
C PHE A 133 -2.67 12.03 4.59
N ARG A 134 -1.61 12.73 4.19
CA ARG A 134 -1.50 13.33 2.86
C ARG A 134 -0.97 12.30 1.88
N ALA A 135 -1.87 11.55 1.23
CA ALA A 135 -1.49 10.59 0.20
C ALA A 135 -2.14 10.90 -1.16
N ARG A 136 -1.40 10.69 -2.26
CA ARG A 136 -1.94 10.89 -3.62
C ARG A 136 -2.96 9.83 -4.02
N PHE A 137 -2.74 8.59 -3.55
CA PHE A 137 -3.65 7.47 -3.76
C PHE A 137 -3.97 6.75 -2.46
N LEU A 138 -5.26 6.46 -2.27
CA LEU A 138 -5.80 5.75 -1.14
C LEU A 138 -6.30 4.37 -1.57
N VAL A 139 -5.79 3.34 -0.91
CA VAL A 139 -6.08 1.93 -1.21
C VAL A 139 -6.62 1.22 0.02
N GLY A 140 -7.63 0.38 -0.16
CA GLY A 140 -8.18 -0.42 0.93
C GLY A 140 -9.44 -1.18 0.55
N TYR A 141 -10.21 -1.56 1.56
CA TYR A 141 -11.52 -2.18 1.36
C TYR A 141 -12.64 -1.14 1.40
N ALA A 142 -13.66 -1.35 0.56
CA ALA A 142 -14.93 -0.66 0.67
C ALA A 142 -15.53 -0.96 2.04
N SER A 143 -16.05 0.08 2.70
CA SER A 143 -16.59 -0.03 4.04
C SER A 143 -17.76 0.93 4.20
N LYS A 144 -18.66 0.62 5.14
CA LYS A 144 -19.71 1.54 5.59
C LYS A 144 -19.22 2.55 6.62
N HIS A 145 -18.03 2.35 7.18
CA HIS A 145 -17.45 3.27 8.14
C HIS A 145 -17.07 4.60 7.47
N PRO A 146 -17.20 5.74 8.18
CA PRO A 146 -16.78 7.03 7.67
C PRO A 146 -15.29 7.03 7.29
N GLY A 147 -14.95 7.73 6.22
CA GLY A 147 -13.58 7.86 5.75
C GLY A 147 -13.51 8.46 4.35
N PRO A 148 -12.31 8.61 3.79
CA PRO A 148 -12.14 9.22 2.49
C PRO A 148 -12.62 8.27 1.37
N GLN A 149 -12.91 8.83 0.20
CA GLN A 149 -13.08 8.01 -1.00
C GLN A 149 -11.74 7.33 -1.34
N LEU A 150 -11.79 6.05 -1.71
CA LEU A 150 -10.60 5.33 -2.17
C LEU A 150 -10.43 5.46 -3.67
N ASP A 151 -9.17 5.49 -4.09
CA ASP A 151 -8.77 5.38 -5.47
C ASP A 151 -8.80 3.92 -5.97
N ILE A 152 -8.46 2.98 -5.07
CA ILE A 152 -8.49 1.54 -5.32
C ILE A 152 -9.23 0.88 -4.17
N ALA A 153 -10.45 0.42 -4.42
CA ALA A 153 -11.29 -0.25 -3.43
C ALA A 153 -11.59 -1.70 -3.83
N LEU A 154 -11.28 -2.65 -2.95
CA LEU A 154 -11.88 -3.97 -3.04
C LEU A 154 -13.19 -4.04 -2.25
N PRO A 155 -14.22 -4.75 -2.73
CA PRO A 155 -15.46 -4.90 -1.99
C PRO A 155 -15.22 -5.70 -0.70
N GLU A 156 -16.17 -5.66 0.22
CA GLU A 156 -16.20 -6.59 1.35
C GLU A 156 -16.41 -8.03 0.86
N LEU A 157 -15.31 -8.72 0.57
CA LEU A 157 -15.30 -10.01 -0.12
C LEU A 157 -16.03 -11.11 0.67
N GLU A 158 -16.01 -11.05 2.00
CA GLU A 158 -16.72 -12.02 2.84
C GLU A 158 -18.23 -11.90 2.70
N LYS A 159 -18.76 -10.70 2.94
CA LYS A 159 -20.19 -10.40 2.83
C LYS A 159 -20.67 -10.68 1.41
N SER A 160 -19.85 -10.36 0.42
CA SER A 160 -20.12 -10.63 -0.99
C SER A 160 -20.14 -12.12 -1.35
N ALA A 161 -19.32 -12.95 -0.70
CA ALA A 161 -19.32 -14.40 -0.89
C ALA A 161 -20.51 -15.06 -0.17
N ARG A 162 -20.75 -14.68 1.09
CA ARG A 162 -21.88 -15.19 1.90
C ARG A 162 -23.23 -14.89 1.24
N ARG A 163 -23.44 -13.67 0.73
CA ARG A 163 -24.65 -13.29 -0.03
C ARG A 163 -24.91 -14.18 -1.26
N ARG A 164 -23.87 -14.82 -1.80
CA ARG A 164 -23.94 -15.71 -2.97
C ARG A 164 -23.91 -17.19 -2.62
N GLY A 165 -24.09 -17.54 -1.34
CA GLY A 165 -24.04 -18.93 -0.87
C GLY A 165 -22.65 -19.58 -1.04
N ARG A 166 -21.59 -18.78 -1.21
CA ARG A 166 -20.22 -19.26 -1.39
C ARG A 166 -19.46 -19.14 -0.08
N ARG A 167 -18.48 -20.02 0.10
CA ARG A 167 -17.53 -19.95 1.22
C ARG A 167 -16.80 -18.60 1.16
N GLY A 168 -16.69 -17.92 2.30
CA GLY A 168 -15.91 -16.69 2.40
C GLY A 168 -14.46 -16.91 1.99
N ILE A 169 -13.85 -15.92 1.35
CA ILE A 169 -12.41 -15.91 1.05
C ILE A 169 -11.66 -15.74 2.37
N ASN A 170 -10.55 -16.43 2.63
CA ASN A 170 -9.81 -16.23 3.90
C ASN A 170 -9.05 -14.90 3.93
N ASN A 171 -8.63 -14.43 5.12
CA ASN A 171 -7.98 -13.12 5.28
C ASN A 171 -6.73 -12.98 4.40
N ARG A 172 -5.88 -14.01 4.36
CA ARG A 172 -4.68 -14.05 3.52
C ARG A 172 -4.98 -13.79 2.04
N ALA A 173 -6.00 -14.46 1.49
CA ALA A 173 -6.37 -14.29 0.09
C ALA A 173 -6.97 -12.91 -0.20
N ARG A 174 -7.68 -12.30 0.75
CA ARG A 174 -8.17 -10.90 0.62
C ARG A 174 -6.99 -9.93 0.55
N LEU A 175 -6.05 -10.06 1.49
CA LEU A 175 -4.83 -9.27 1.54
C LEU A 175 -4.03 -9.40 0.24
N SER A 176 -3.85 -10.63 -0.26
CA SER A 176 -3.20 -10.86 -1.56
C SER A 176 -3.92 -10.14 -2.70
N LEU A 177 -5.25 -10.22 -2.78
CA LEU A 177 -6.00 -9.54 -3.84
C LEU A 177 -5.86 -8.02 -3.76
N LEU A 178 -5.89 -7.44 -2.55
CA LEU A 178 -5.77 -5.99 -2.36
C LEU A 178 -4.39 -5.49 -2.80
N VAL A 179 -3.32 -6.15 -2.36
CA VAL A 179 -1.96 -5.72 -2.74
C VAL A 179 -1.68 -5.94 -4.22
N GLU A 180 -2.20 -7.01 -4.84
CA GLU A 180 -2.07 -7.18 -6.29
C GLU A 180 -2.84 -6.09 -7.04
N ALA A 181 -4.06 -5.73 -6.59
CA ALA A 181 -4.81 -4.63 -7.19
C ALA A 181 -4.02 -3.31 -7.08
N ALA A 182 -3.40 -3.03 -5.93
CA ALA A 182 -2.55 -1.86 -5.72
C ALA A 182 -1.35 -1.87 -6.69
N ILE A 183 -0.58 -2.96 -6.72
CA ILE A 183 0.64 -3.10 -7.53
C ILE A 183 0.34 -2.99 -9.03
N GLN A 184 -0.76 -3.58 -9.51
CA GLN A 184 -1.12 -3.51 -10.92
C GLN A 184 -1.59 -2.11 -11.32
N SER A 185 -2.27 -1.41 -10.42
CA SER A 185 -2.84 -0.09 -10.71
C SER A 185 -1.80 1.02 -10.57
N ILE A 186 -0.84 0.89 -9.65
CA ILE A 186 0.20 1.87 -9.37
C ILE A 186 1.49 1.47 -10.09
N GLN A 187 1.72 2.11 -11.23
CA GLN A 187 2.95 1.95 -12.00
C GLN A 187 3.97 2.97 -11.49
N VAL A 188 5.08 2.50 -10.91
CA VAL A 188 6.18 3.35 -10.45
C VAL A 188 7.17 3.51 -11.62
N ALA A 189 7.31 4.73 -12.13
CA ALA A 189 8.34 5.02 -13.13
C ALA A 189 9.73 4.71 -12.55
N ASP A 190 10.54 3.96 -13.30
CA ASP A 190 11.85 3.51 -12.85
C ASP A 190 12.72 4.73 -12.50
N VAL A 191 13.09 4.85 -11.21
CA VAL A 191 13.99 5.89 -10.73
C VAL A 191 15.34 5.59 -11.38
N ARG A 192 15.67 6.31 -12.45
CA ARG A 192 17.00 6.19 -13.06
C ARG A 192 18.02 6.45 -11.96
N PRO A 193 19.03 5.55 -11.78
CA PRO A 193 20.10 5.83 -10.86
C PRO A 193 20.76 7.15 -11.27
N ASP A 194 20.99 7.97 -10.27
CA ASP A 194 21.41 9.35 -10.36
C ASP A 194 22.52 9.60 -11.40
N ARG A 195 22.30 10.57 -12.29
CA ARG A 195 23.27 11.02 -13.32
C ARG A 195 24.51 11.67 -12.71
N GLN A 196 24.55 11.92 -11.40
CA GLN A 196 25.67 12.60 -10.74
C GLN A 196 27.00 11.83 -10.79
N SER A 197 27.00 10.52 -11.04
CA SER A 197 28.24 9.73 -11.17
C SER A 197 29.00 9.90 -12.50
N ARG A 198 28.40 10.51 -13.54
CA ARG A 198 29.08 10.71 -14.84
C ARG A 198 29.87 12.01 -14.96
N THR A 199 29.65 12.97 -14.06
CA THR A 199 30.36 14.26 -14.09
C THR A 199 31.68 14.22 -13.34
N GLU A 200 31.81 13.39 -12.31
CA GLU A 200 33.05 13.28 -11.51
C GLU A 200 34.14 12.46 -12.21
N GLN A 201 33.77 11.49 -13.07
CA GLN A 201 34.75 10.71 -13.82
C GLN A 201 35.35 11.47 -15.01
N ARG A 202 34.63 12.46 -15.58
CA ARG A 202 35.19 13.35 -16.61
C ARG A 202 36.16 14.41 -16.07
N GLN A 203 36.10 14.74 -14.78
CA GLN A 203 37.07 15.66 -14.16
C GLN A 203 38.34 14.97 -13.67
N LYS A 204 38.34 13.64 -13.48
CA LYS A 204 39.56 12.87 -13.15
C LYS A 204 40.41 12.54 -14.38
N ASP A 205 39.81 12.40 -15.56
CA ASP A 205 40.56 12.13 -16.80
C ASP A 205 41.18 13.39 -17.45
N GLY A 206 40.87 14.59 -16.95
CA GLY A 206 41.34 15.87 -17.53
C GLY A 206 42.53 16.53 -16.83
N ARG A 207 43.18 15.91 -15.84
CA ARG A 207 44.26 16.53 -15.03
C ARG A 207 45.64 15.88 -15.14
N THR A 208 45.85 15.03 -16.12
CA THR A 208 47.15 14.41 -16.38
C THR A 208 47.60 14.68 -17.81
N GLU A 209 47.87 15.93 -18.16
CA GLU A 209 48.77 16.30 -19.26
C GLU A 209 49.03 17.81 -19.22
N GLY A 210 50.31 18.18 -19.06
CA GLY A 210 50.74 19.58 -18.98
C GLY A 210 51.95 19.74 -18.06
N ARG A 211 53.04 19.07 -18.41
CA ARG A 211 54.39 19.35 -17.93
C ARG A 211 55.06 20.34 -18.87
#